data_AF-A0A923XF75-F1
#
_entry.id   AF-A0A923XF75-F1
#
_cell.length_a   1.000
_cell.length_b   1.000
_cell.length_c   1.000
_cell.angle_alpha   90.00
_cell.angle_beta   90.00
_cell.angle_gamma   90.00
#
_symmetry.space_group_name_H-M   'P 1'
#
loop_
_entity.id
_entity.type
_entity.pdbx_description
1 polymer ?
#
loop_
_entity_poly.entity_id
_entity_poly.type
_entity_poly.pdbx_seq_one_letter_code
_entity_poly.pdbx_strand_id
1 'polypeptide(L)'
;MVTCPQCHLKVPEISFISGSLREKIRRVDPSFHVAEKICTPCQNSLMRQATSADGVLVAQERAKEVRKKRMWQNRVPLVKHGHTMMKRKRFSEAAVSYEKYIRLIEVVFDCKPGTLTPEMLKDAARTAELTVITGVYWDLVRIYDSSDKYTKRQKGAAAQLAKFASFTPVFIDLIHKAEAFQKQCRHPEVIKTFIADCQKKRTRCFIATSAFEAPMADEVTYLRNFRDQKLKTNPYGRKFVYFYYKYSRPVACFLDKQRWLKPTVRAGLRAVIKCVRHF
;
A
#
# COMPACT_ATOMS: atom_id res chain seq x y z
N MET A 1 57.36 15.51 11.79
CA MET A 1 56.34 14.97 10.89
C MET A 1 55.54 13.91 11.61
N VAL A 2 54.23 13.88 11.42
CA VAL A 2 53.29 12.92 12.04
C VAL A 2 52.55 12.15 10.95
N THR A 3 52.13 10.91 11.22
CA THR A 3 51.34 10.12 10.26
C THR A 3 49.87 10.48 10.40
N CYS A 4 49.21 10.91 9.32
CA CYS A 4 47.79 11.20 9.33
C CYS A 4 46.98 9.89 9.45
N PRO A 5 46.04 9.76 10.40
CA PRO A 5 45.26 8.53 10.56
C PRO A 5 44.24 8.28 9.44
N GLN A 6 43.96 9.28 8.59
CA GLN A 6 42.97 9.17 7.52
C GLN A 6 43.57 8.74 6.17
N CYS A 7 44.73 9.30 5.80
CA CYS A 7 45.39 8.99 4.52
C CYS A 7 46.70 8.22 4.70
N HIS A 8 47.14 7.99 5.93
CA HIS A 8 48.37 7.26 6.28
C HIS A 8 49.68 7.88 5.76
N LEU A 9 49.64 9.13 5.27
CA LEU A 9 50.82 9.87 4.82
C LEU A 9 51.51 10.62 5.98
N LYS A 10 52.84 10.81 5.85
CA LYS A 10 53.62 11.68 6.75
C LYS A 10 53.35 13.15 6.40
N VAL A 11 52.90 13.93 7.38
CA VAL A 11 52.52 15.34 7.23
C VAL A 11 53.19 16.21 8.29
N PRO A 12 53.27 17.55 8.08
CA PRO A 12 53.84 18.46 9.08
C PRO A 12 53.05 18.46 10.39
N GLU A 13 51.72 18.51 10.29
CA GLU A 13 50.79 18.66 11.41
C GLU A 13 49.43 17.99 11.14
N ILE A 14 48.69 17.73 12.22
CA ILE A 14 47.30 17.28 12.20
C ILE A 14 46.48 18.15 13.15
N SER A 15 45.24 18.47 12.77
CA SER A 15 44.36 19.31 13.57
C SER A 15 42.99 18.66 13.77
N PHE A 16 42.27 19.11 14.80
CA PHE A 16 40.94 18.62 15.11
C PHE A 16 39.95 18.97 13.99
N ILE A 17 39.09 18.00 13.67
CA ILE A 17 37.97 18.24 12.77
C ILE A 17 36.87 19.00 13.52
N SER A 18 36.36 20.07 12.91
CA SER A 18 35.24 20.81 13.49
C SER A 18 33.99 19.93 13.60
N GLY A 19 33.19 20.14 14.66
CA GLY A 19 31.94 19.39 14.86
C GLY A 19 30.97 19.55 13.68
N SER A 20 30.97 20.72 13.03
CA SER A 20 30.13 21.00 11.85
C SER A 20 30.56 20.19 10.62
N LEU A 21 31.86 20.01 10.38
CA LEU A 21 32.36 19.18 9.28
C LEU A 21 32.07 17.70 9.53
N ARG A 22 32.31 17.23 10.76
CA ARG A 22 32.00 15.84 11.17
C ARG A 22 30.52 15.50 10.97
N GLU A 23 29.62 16.42 11.35
CA GLU A 23 28.17 16.26 11.16
C GLU A 23 27.78 16.23 9.67
N LYS A 24 28.37 17.09 8.83
CA LYS A 24 28.14 17.07 7.38
C LYS A 24 28.57 15.75 6.75
N ILE A 25 29.76 15.25 7.08
CA ILE A 25 30.26 13.96 6.57
C ILE A 25 29.33 12.83 7.00
N ARG A 26 28.93 12.79 8.27
CA ARG A 26 28.02 11.77 8.80
C ARG A 26 26.64 11.77 8.12
N ARG A 27 26.14 12.94 7.71
CA ARG A 27 24.86 13.03 6.96
C ARG A 27 24.97 12.44 5.55
N VAL A 28 26.11 12.63 4.90
CA VAL A 28 26.38 12.04 3.58
C VAL A 28 26.63 10.54 3.71
N ASP A 29 27.46 10.12 4.67
CA ASP A 29 27.78 8.73 4.94
C ASP A 29 27.96 8.44 6.45
N PRO A 30 26.96 7.87 7.14
CA PRO A 30 27.05 7.49 8.54
C PRO A 30 28.03 6.33 8.82
N SER A 31 28.32 5.50 7.82
CA SER A 31 29.30 4.40 7.94
C SER A 31 30.73 4.87 7.76
N PHE A 32 30.94 6.05 7.18
CA PHE A 32 32.27 6.60 6.98
C PHE A 32 32.88 7.05 8.31
N HIS A 33 33.92 6.33 8.74
CA HIS A 33 34.63 6.65 9.96
C HIS A 33 35.65 7.77 9.69
N VAL A 34 35.58 8.84 10.50
CA VAL A 34 36.50 9.98 10.43
C VAL A 34 37.25 10.10 11.74
N ALA A 35 38.58 10.06 11.68
CA ALA A 35 39.42 10.26 12.85
C ALA A 35 39.23 11.64 13.49
N GLU A 36 39.60 11.81 14.76
CA GLU A 36 39.46 13.10 15.48
C GLU A 36 40.41 14.19 14.99
N LYS A 37 41.63 13.80 14.61
CA LYS A 37 42.65 14.69 14.09
C LYS A 37 43.15 14.20 12.74
N ILE A 38 43.11 15.06 11.72
CA ILE A 38 43.57 14.72 10.36
C ILE A 38 44.32 15.91 9.76
N CYS A 39 45.05 15.67 8.68
CA CYS A 39 45.80 16.72 7.98
C CYS A 39 44.87 17.65 7.18
N THR A 40 45.32 18.89 6.95
CA THR A 40 44.57 19.92 6.20
C THR A 40 44.10 19.46 4.81
N PRO A 41 44.91 18.74 3.99
CA PRO A 41 44.44 18.20 2.71
C PRO A 41 43.22 17.26 2.85
N CYS A 42 43.25 16.36 3.83
CA CYS A 42 42.13 15.46 4.10
C CYS A 42 40.88 16.24 4.56
N GLN A 43 41.04 17.26 5.41
CA GLN A 43 39.91 18.11 5.83
C GLN A 43 39.27 18.81 4.64
N ASN A 44 40.08 19.41 3.76
CA ASN A 44 39.58 20.12 2.58
C ASN A 44 38.89 19.17 1.59
N SER A 45 39.44 17.98 1.38
CA SER A 45 38.82 16.96 0.52
C SER A 45 37.47 16.51 1.07
N LEU A 46 37.40 16.17 2.36
CA LEU A 46 36.16 15.75 3.01
C LEU A 46 35.13 16.86 3.06
N MET A 47 35.56 18.10 3.27
CA MET A 47 34.66 19.27 3.23
C MET A 47 34.06 19.43 1.83
N ARG A 48 34.87 19.38 0.78
CA ARG A 48 34.40 19.46 -0.61
C ARG A 48 33.42 18.34 -0.95
N GLN A 49 33.70 17.11 -0.54
CA GLN A 49 32.80 15.98 -0.77
C GLN A 49 31.49 16.13 0.00
N ALA A 50 31.54 16.59 1.25
CA ALA A 50 30.35 16.75 2.08
C ALA A 50 29.47 17.95 1.68
N THR A 51 30.03 18.95 0.99
CA THR A 51 29.31 20.14 0.51
C THR A 51 29.10 20.16 -1.00
N SER A 52 29.52 19.13 -1.74
CA SER A 52 29.25 19.03 -3.17
C SER A 52 27.75 18.90 -3.42
N ALA A 53 27.30 19.23 -4.64
CA ALA A 53 25.91 19.03 -5.03
C ALA A 53 25.45 17.58 -4.79
N ASP A 54 26.28 16.61 -5.16
CA ASP A 54 26.01 15.18 -4.96
C ASP A 54 25.94 14.81 -3.47
N GLY A 55 26.88 15.30 -2.66
CA GLY A 55 26.86 15.07 -1.21
C GLY A 55 25.61 15.63 -0.54
N VAL A 56 25.19 16.84 -0.91
CA VAL A 56 23.96 17.46 -0.40
C VAL A 56 22.72 16.68 -0.83
N LEU A 57 22.63 16.24 -2.09
CA LEU A 57 21.52 15.43 -2.60
C LEU A 57 21.39 14.10 -1.84
N VAL A 58 22.50 13.38 -1.66
CA VAL A 58 22.54 12.11 -0.90
C VAL A 58 22.08 12.33 0.55
N ALA A 59 22.57 13.37 1.21
CA ALA A 59 22.15 13.70 2.57
C ALA A 59 20.64 14.04 2.65
N GLN A 60 20.11 14.77 1.66
CA GLN A 60 18.69 15.11 1.59
C GLN A 60 17.81 13.88 1.36
N GLU A 61 18.17 12.99 0.44
CA GLU A 61 17.44 11.74 0.18
C GLU A 61 17.42 10.84 1.41
N ARG A 62 18.57 10.68 2.09
CA ARG A 62 18.65 9.92 3.35
C ARG A 62 17.78 10.54 4.43
N ALA A 63 17.80 11.86 4.58
CA ALA A 63 16.94 12.56 5.54
C ALA A 63 15.45 12.35 5.21
N LYS A 64 15.06 12.34 3.93
CA LYS A 64 13.71 11.99 3.47
C LYS A 64 13.35 10.55 3.85
N GLU A 65 14.22 9.58 3.60
CA GLU A 65 13.97 8.17 3.93
C GLU A 65 13.85 7.93 5.44
N VAL A 66 14.72 8.53 6.26
CA VAL A 66 14.61 8.48 7.72
C VAL A 66 13.31 9.09 8.20
N ARG A 67 12.89 10.22 7.61
CA ARG A 67 11.61 10.87 7.92
C ARG A 67 10.43 9.97 7.56
N LYS A 68 10.43 9.35 6.37
CA LYS A 68 9.40 8.39 5.95
C LYS A 68 9.32 7.19 6.90
N LYS A 69 10.46 6.61 7.30
CA LYS A 69 10.50 5.51 8.26
C LYS A 69 9.89 5.89 9.61
N ARG A 70 10.20 7.08 10.12
CA ARG A 70 9.60 7.61 11.35
C ARG A 70 8.09 7.85 11.21
N MET A 71 7.66 8.41 10.09
CA MET A 71 6.23 8.57 9.79
C MET A 71 5.52 7.23 9.76
N TRP A 72 6.07 6.24 9.05
CA TRP A 72 5.52 4.89 8.97
C TRP A 72 5.30 4.26 10.35
N GLN A 73 6.23 4.42 11.29
CA GLN A 73 6.08 3.94 12.67
C GLN A 73 4.92 4.62 13.42
N ASN A 74 4.69 5.91 13.16
CA ASN A 74 3.65 6.72 13.81
C ASN A 74 2.24 6.56 13.20
N ARG A 75 2.06 5.74 12.16
CA ARG A 75 0.75 5.55 11.50
C ARG A 75 -0.26 4.78 12.35
N VAL A 76 0.20 3.77 13.11
CA VAL A 76 -0.68 2.88 13.88
C VAL A 76 -1.41 3.62 15.02
N PRO A 77 -0.74 4.50 15.80
CA PRO A 77 -1.43 5.34 16.79
C PRO A 77 -2.59 6.16 16.21
N LEU A 78 -2.49 6.68 14.98
CA LEU A 78 -3.56 7.46 14.36
C LEU A 78 -4.84 6.64 14.15
N VAL A 79 -4.70 5.42 13.64
CA VAL A 79 -5.84 4.51 13.44
C VAL A 79 -6.44 4.08 14.78
N LYS A 80 -5.59 3.76 15.77
CA LYS A 80 -6.05 3.41 17.13
C LYS A 80 -6.81 4.56 17.80
N HIS A 81 -6.32 5.79 17.63
CA HIS A 81 -6.98 6.99 18.13
C HIS A 81 -8.33 7.21 17.43
N GLY A 82 -8.37 7.06 16.10
CA GLY A 82 -9.61 7.12 15.32
C GLY A 82 -10.67 6.12 15.80
N HIS A 83 -10.31 4.85 15.97
CA HIS A 83 -11.23 3.85 16.51
C HIS A 83 -11.71 4.17 17.94
N THR A 84 -10.83 4.71 18.79
CA THR A 84 -11.21 5.15 20.14
C THR A 84 -12.23 6.29 20.09
N MET A 85 -12.03 7.26 19.20
CA MET A 85 -12.98 8.37 19.00
C MET A 85 -14.31 7.88 18.42
N MET A 86 -14.29 6.90 17.50
CA MET A 86 -15.51 6.24 17.00
C MET A 86 -16.32 5.60 18.13
N LYS A 87 -15.66 4.84 19.03
CA LYS A 87 -16.33 4.24 20.21
C LYS A 87 -16.94 5.30 21.13
N ARG A 88 -16.29 6.45 21.27
CA ARG A 88 -16.77 7.61 22.05
C ARG A 88 -17.79 8.47 21.30
N LYS A 89 -18.21 8.08 20.09
CA LYS A 89 -19.13 8.85 19.22
C LYS A 89 -18.61 10.26 18.86
N ARG A 90 -17.30 10.51 18.99
CA ARG A 90 -16.64 11.77 18.59
C ARG A 90 -16.22 11.71 17.13
N PHE A 91 -17.19 11.73 16.22
CA PHE A 91 -16.98 11.44 14.80
C PHE A 91 -16.06 12.44 14.09
N SER A 92 -16.11 13.73 14.44
CA SER A 92 -15.23 14.75 13.85
C SER A 92 -13.75 14.49 14.15
N GLU A 93 -13.42 14.10 15.38
CA GLU A 93 -12.04 13.77 15.78
C GLU A 93 -11.58 12.44 15.20
N ALA A 94 -12.49 11.47 15.09
CA ALA A 94 -12.21 10.23 14.37
C ALA A 94 -11.84 10.53 12.91
N ALA A 95 -12.63 11.36 12.22
CA ALA A 95 -12.34 11.76 10.84
C ALA A 95 -10.97 12.43 10.71
N VAL A 96 -10.64 13.40 11.57
CA VAL A 96 -9.32 14.07 11.56
C VAL A 96 -8.18 13.06 11.73
N SER A 97 -8.36 12.08 12.61
CA SER A 97 -7.35 11.04 12.86
C SER A 97 -7.13 10.15 11.63
N TYR A 98 -8.23 9.73 11.00
CA TYR A 98 -8.22 8.93 9.79
C TYR A 98 -7.64 9.68 8.59
N GLU A 99 -7.95 10.95 8.42
CA GLU A 99 -7.38 11.77 7.34
C GLU A 99 -5.89 12.02 7.53
N LYS A 100 -5.43 12.25 8.77
CA LYS A 100 -4.00 12.31 9.10
C LYS A 100 -3.31 11.00 8.75
N TYR A 101 -3.94 9.87 9.05
CA TYR A 101 -3.41 8.55 8.67
C TYR A 101 -3.28 8.42 7.15
N ILE A 102 -4.34 8.68 6.38
CA ILE A 102 -4.29 8.62 4.91
C ILE A 102 -3.22 9.57 4.36
N ARG A 103 -3.16 10.80 4.86
CA ARG A 103 -2.16 11.78 4.41
C ARG A 103 -0.73 11.33 4.70
N LEU A 104 -0.51 10.72 5.86
CA LEU A 104 0.79 10.14 6.22
C LEU A 104 1.18 9.03 5.25
N ILE A 105 0.24 8.13 4.92
CA ILE A 105 0.47 7.06 3.93
C ILE A 105 0.84 7.67 2.57
N GLU A 106 0.09 8.66 2.08
CA GLU A 106 0.39 9.32 0.80
C GLU A 106 1.79 9.94 0.76
N VAL A 107 2.22 10.58 1.86
CA VAL A 107 3.57 11.16 1.96
C VAL A 107 4.65 10.08 2.00
N VAL A 108 4.42 8.95 2.67
CA VAL A 108 5.37 7.84 2.72
C VAL A 108 5.56 7.21 1.32
N PHE A 109 4.51 7.16 0.52
CA PHE A 109 4.53 6.62 -0.84
C PHE A 109 4.73 7.69 -1.94
N ASP A 110 5.12 8.91 -1.57
CA ASP A 110 5.37 10.04 -2.49
C ASP A 110 4.26 10.29 -3.51
N CYS A 111 2.99 10.18 -3.09
CA CYS A 111 1.85 10.44 -3.97
C CYS A 111 1.05 11.69 -3.62
N LYS A 112 0.36 12.22 -4.62
CA LYS A 112 -0.52 13.37 -4.46
C LYS A 112 -1.77 12.99 -3.65
N PRO A 113 -2.38 13.95 -2.92
CA PRO A 113 -3.63 13.70 -2.20
C PRO A 113 -4.69 13.02 -3.08
N GLY A 114 -5.27 11.91 -2.59
CA GLY A 114 -6.30 11.16 -3.27
C GLY A 114 -5.82 10.29 -4.43
N THR A 115 -4.51 10.18 -4.66
CA THR A 115 -3.94 9.37 -5.76
C THR A 115 -3.36 8.03 -5.32
N LEU A 116 -3.45 7.69 -4.03
CA LEU A 116 -3.03 6.40 -3.50
C LEU A 116 -3.76 5.25 -4.21
N THR A 117 -3.01 4.22 -4.60
CA THR A 117 -3.56 3.01 -5.24
C THR A 117 -3.05 1.72 -4.57
N PRO A 118 -3.76 0.59 -4.73
CA PRO A 118 -3.31 -0.71 -4.20
C PRO A 118 -1.94 -1.14 -4.74
N GLU A 119 -1.61 -0.81 -5.99
CA GLU A 119 -0.37 -1.19 -6.65
C GLU A 119 0.87 -0.51 -6.06
N MET A 120 0.69 0.57 -5.30
CA MET A 120 1.78 1.21 -4.56
C MET A 120 2.18 0.36 -3.33
N LEU A 121 1.30 -0.52 -2.87
CA LEU A 121 1.45 -1.37 -1.69
C LEU A 121 1.93 -2.79 -2.08
N LYS A 122 3.05 -2.92 -2.80
CA LYS A 122 3.65 -4.21 -3.20
C LYS A 122 4.65 -4.76 -2.15
N ASP A 123 4.21 -5.57 -1.17
CA ASP A 123 4.98 -6.56 -0.37
C ASP A 123 4.05 -7.31 0.61
N ALA A 124 4.46 -8.49 1.12
CA ALA A 124 3.65 -9.34 1.99
C ALA A 124 3.21 -8.70 3.33
N ALA A 125 4.04 -7.83 3.92
CA ALA A 125 3.67 -7.05 5.11
C ALA A 125 2.60 -5.97 4.82
N ARG A 126 2.28 -5.71 3.54
CA ARG A 126 1.38 -4.65 3.07
C ARG A 126 -0.09 -5.10 2.88
N THR A 127 -0.41 -6.40 2.94
CA THR A 127 -1.80 -6.90 2.90
C THR A 127 -2.61 -6.48 4.13
N ALA A 128 -1.94 -6.43 5.29
CA ALA A 128 -2.54 -5.88 6.51
C ALA A 128 -2.87 -4.40 6.33
N GLU A 129 -1.99 -3.63 5.70
CA GLU A 129 -2.20 -2.20 5.47
C GLU A 129 -3.36 -1.95 4.48
N LEU A 130 -3.50 -2.75 3.42
CA LEU A 130 -4.67 -2.69 2.54
C LEU A 130 -5.99 -2.86 3.31
N THR A 131 -5.99 -3.77 4.29
CA THR A 131 -7.15 -4.01 5.16
C THR A 131 -7.40 -2.82 6.10
N VAL A 132 -6.35 -2.23 6.67
CA VAL A 132 -6.45 -1.02 7.50
C VAL A 132 -6.98 0.16 6.70
N ILE A 133 -6.41 0.45 5.52
CA ILE A 133 -6.86 1.51 4.61
C ILE A 133 -8.33 1.33 4.23
N THR A 134 -8.72 0.09 3.93
CA THR A 134 -10.12 -0.27 3.63
C THR A 134 -11.04 0.01 4.83
N GLY A 135 -10.64 -0.36 6.04
CA GLY A 135 -11.39 -0.06 7.26
C GLY A 135 -11.51 1.44 7.53
N VAL A 136 -10.42 2.19 7.38
CA VAL A 136 -10.37 3.64 7.57
C VAL A 136 -11.29 4.36 6.58
N TYR A 137 -11.23 4.01 5.29
CA TYR A 137 -12.13 4.61 4.30
C TYR A 137 -13.60 4.24 4.56
N TRP A 138 -13.88 3.00 4.98
CA TRP A 138 -15.24 2.60 5.36
C TRP A 138 -15.80 3.43 6.53
N ASP A 139 -14.99 3.66 7.56
CA ASP A 139 -15.38 4.51 8.68
C ASP A 139 -15.57 5.98 8.24
N LEU A 140 -14.70 6.51 7.37
CA LEU A 140 -14.87 7.85 6.80
C LEU A 140 -16.17 7.98 5.99
N VAL A 141 -16.53 6.98 5.17
CA VAL A 141 -17.81 6.95 4.44
C VAL A 141 -18.99 7.03 5.40
N ARG A 142 -18.92 6.34 6.54
CA ARG A 142 -19.98 6.36 7.56
C ARG A 142 -20.02 7.69 8.32
N ILE A 143 -18.87 8.26 8.67
CA ILE A 143 -18.79 9.55 9.36
C ILE A 143 -19.36 10.66 8.46
N TYR A 144 -18.98 10.67 7.18
CA TYR A 144 -19.43 11.69 6.22
C TYR A 144 -20.88 11.54 5.78
N ASP A 145 -21.55 10.43 6.11
CA ASP A 145 -22.99 10.29 5.93
C ASP A 145 -23.81 11.13 6.93
N SER A 146 -23.16 11.72 7.95
CA SER A 146 -23.85 12.46 9.01
C SER A 146 -24.57 13.73 8.55
N SER A 147 -24.13 14.35 7.45
CA SER A 147 -24.67 15.62 6.95
C SER A 147 -24.36 15.82 5.47
N ASP A 148 -25.29 16.45 4.76
CA ASP A 148 -25.20 16.80 3.32
C ASP A 148 -24.00 17.72 3.01
N LYS A 149 -23.49 18.46 4.00
CA LYS A 149 -22.25 19.24 3.87
C LYS A 149 -21.05 18.38 3.48
N TYR A 150 -21.04 17.11 3.87
CA TYR A 150 -19.92 16.20 3.66
C TYR A 150 -20.09 15.24 2.48
N THR A 151 -21.18 15.33 1.72
CA THR A 151 -21.47 14.41 0.60
C THR A 151 -20.33 14.34 -0.42
N LYS A 152 -19.67 15.47 -0.73
CA LYS A 152 -18.49 15.48 -1.63
C LYS A 152 -17.33 14.65 -1.06
N ARG A 153 -17.06 14.77 0.24
CA ARG A 153 -16.01 14.00 0.94
C ARG A 153 -16.39 12.53 1.05
N GLN A 154 -17.68 12.24 1.30
CA GLN A 154 -18.22 10.88 1.34
C GLN A 154 -18.03 10.17 0.00
N LYS A 155 -18.41 10.82 -1.12
CA LYS A 155 -18.20 10.32 -2.49
C LYS A 155 -16.72 10.06 -2.76
N GLY A 156 -15.84 10.99 -2.37
CA GLY A 156 -14.39 10.82 -2.49
C GLY A 156 -13.87 9.60 -1.71
N ALA A 157 -14.26 9.46 -0.44
CA ALA A 157 -13.87 8.32 0.40
C ALA A 157 -14.40 6.99 -0.16
N ALA A 158 -15.65 6.96 -0.64
CA ALA A 158 -16.26 5.78 -1.26
C ALA A 158 -15.54 5.36 -2.56
N ALA A 159 -15.17 6.34 -3.40
CA ALA A 159 -14.41 6.08 -4.62
C ALA A 159 -13.01 5.50 -4.32
N GLN A 160 -12.33 6.03 -3.29
CA GLN A 160 -11.06 5.44 -2.82
C GLN A 160 -11.27 4.06 -2.24
N LEU A 161 -12.27 3.87 -1.37
CA LEU A 161 -12.61 2.56 -0.78
C LEU A 161 -12.77 1.49 -1.86
N ALA A 162 -13.47 1.81 -2.95
CA ALA A 162 -13.67 0.88 -4.07
C ALA A 162 -12.36 0.46 -4.76
N LYS A 163 -11.31 1.29 -4.74
CA LYS A 163 -9.97 0.91 -5.25
C LYS A 163 -9.34 -0.17 -4.36
N PHE A 164 -9.43 -0.05 -3.04
CA PHE A 164 -8.74 -0.96 -2.11
C PHE A 164 -9.53 -2.21 -1.76
N ALA A 165 -10.84 -2.08 -1.58
CA ALA A 165 -11.71 -3.12 -1.04
C ALA A 165 -11.51 -4.47 -1.73
N SER A 166 -11.46 -4.47 -3.07
CA SER A 166 -11.35 -5.67 -3.91
C SER A 166 -10.07 -6.48 -3.69
N PHE A 167 -9.05 -5.88 -3.07
CA PHE A 167 -7.74 -6.47 -2.82
C PHE A 167 -7.57 -7.00 -1.39
N THR A 168 -8.64 -6.97 -0.57
CA THR A 168 -8.60 -7.36 0.84
C THR A 168 -9.36 -8.66 1.11
N PRO A 169 -8.95 -9.45 2.13
CA PRO A 169 -9.70 -10.63 2.55
C PRO A 169 -11.09 -10.28 3.13
N VAL A 170 -11.24 -9.08 3.71
CA VAL A 170 -12.49 -8.60 4.34
C VAL A 170 -13.54 -8.10 3.35
N PHE A 171 -13.29 -8.21 2.03
CA PHE A 171 -14.17 -7.66 1.00
C PHE A 171 -15.63 -8.14 1.12
N ILE A 172 -15.85 -9.43 1.35
CA ILE A 172 -17.21 -10.00 1.37
C ILE A 172 -18.00 -9.38 2.53
N ASP A 173 -17.41 -9.37 3.72
CA ASP A 173 -18.01 -8.77 4.90
C ASP A 173 -18.26 -7.27 4.73
N LEU A 174 -17.33 -6.56 4.06
CA LEU A 174 -17.49 -5.15 3.74
C LEU A 174 -18.71 -4.91 2.83
N ILE A 175 -18.91 -5.73 1.80
CA ILE A 175 -20.07 -5.58 0.90
C ILE A 175 -21.37 -5.84 1.65
N HIS A 176 -21.45 -6.89 2.48
CA HIS A 176 -22.65 -7.13 3.29
C HIS A 176 -22.92 -5.97 4.26
N LYS A 177 -21.88 -5.42 4.90
CA LYS A 177 -22.00 -4.22 5.74
C LYS A 177 -22.48 -3.01 4.93
N ALA A 178 -22.00 -2.85 3.71
CA ALA A 178 -22.43 -1.77 2.81
C ALA A 178 -23.90 -1.92 2.38
N GLU A 179 -24.33 -3.11 2.01
CA GLU A 179 -25.73 -3.40 1.65
C GLU A 179 -26.67 -3.17 2.84
N ALA A 180 -26.27 -3.57 4.05
CA ALA A 180 -27.02 -3.29 5.27
C ALA A 180 -27.08 -1.79 5.58
N PHE A 181 -25.93 -1.09 5.49
CA PHE A 181 -25.84 0.35 5.74
C PHE A 181 -26.65 1.17 4.73
N GLN A 182 -26.69 0.75 3.47
CA GLN A 182 -27.45 1.39 2.39
C GLN A 182 -28.94 1.56 2.73
N LYS A 183 -29.51 0.66 3.53
CA LYS A 183 -30.94 0.69 3.89
C LYS A 183 -31.31 1.83 4.85
N GLN A 184 -30.32 2.38 5.56
CA GLN A 184 -30.52 3.34 6.65
C GLN A 184 -29.66 4.60 6.54
N CYS A 185 -28.80 4.70 5.52
CA CYS A 185 -27.93 5.86 5.32
C CYS A 185 -28.69 7.04 4.71
N ARG A 186 -28.18 8.25 4.92
CA ARG A 186 -28.74 9.47 4.32
C ARG A 186 -28.56 9.50 2.80
N HIS A 187 -27.45 8.97 2.30
CA HIS A 187 -27.04 9.04 0.89
C HIS A 187 -26.92 7.64 0.24
N PRO A 188 -28.03 6.90 0.03
CA PRO A 188 -28.00 5.53 -0.50
C PRO A 188 -27.39 5.43 -1.90
N GLU A 189 -27.46 6.48 -2.71
CA GLU A 189 -26.84 6.56 -4.03
C GLU A 189 -25.32 6.47 -4.00
N VAL A 190 -24.68 7.02 -2.95
CA VAL A 190 -23.22 6.92 -2.77
C VAL A 190 -22.82 5.47 -2.51
N ILE A 191 -23.57 4.76 -1.67
CA ILE A 191 -23.31 3.36 -1.34
C ILE A 191 -23.62 2.44 -2.52
N LYS A 192 -24.72 2.67 -3.25
CA LYS A 192 -25.02 1.95 -4.51
C LYS A 192 -23.88 2.07 -5.51
N THR A 193 -23.36 3.28 -5.70
CA THR A 193 -22.23 3.55 -6.61
C THR A 193 -20.98 2.82 -6.14
N PHE A 194 -20.65 2.90 -4.85
CA PHE A 194 -19.53 2.17 -4.25
C PHE A 194 -19.60 0.65 -4.50
N ILE A 195 -20.76 0.03 -4.24
CA ILE A 195 -20.97 -1.40 -4.46
C ILE A 195 -20.81 -1.73 -5.94
N ALA A 196 -21.40 -0.94 -6.84
CA ALA A 196 -21.28 -1.13 -8.28
C ALA A 196 -19.82 -1.02 -8.76
N ASP A 197 -19.06 -0.04 -8.27
CA ASP A 197 -17.65 0.15 -8.62
C ASP A 197 -16.76 -0.99 -8.10
N CYS A 198 -17.05 -1.50 -6.90
CA CYS A 198 -16.41 -2.71 -6.38
C CYS A 198 -16.69 -3.93 -7.27
N GLN A 199 -17.91 -4.06 -7.78
CA GLN A 199 -18.29 -5.15 -8.69
C GLN A 199 -17.63 -5.01 -10.06
N LYS A 200 -17.55 -3.80 -10.63
CA LYS A 200 -16.84 -3.52 -11.90
C LYS A 200 -15.36 -3.86 -11.84
N LYS A 201 -14.68 -3.45 -10.75
CA LYS A 201 -13.24 -3.72 -10.54
C LYS A 201 -12.95 -5.19 -10.24
N ARG A 202 -13.94 -5.92 -9.72
CA ARG A 202 -13.90 -7.36 -9.50
C ARG A 202 -14.14 -8.10 -10.81
N THR A 203 -13.12 -8.18 -11.66
CA THR A 203 -13.09 -9.23 -12.68
C THR A 203 -12.71 -10.56 -11.99
N ARG A 204 -13.68 -11.21 -11.34
CA ARG A 204 -13.46 -12.40 -10.50
C ARG A 204 -13.12 -13.65 -11.33
N CYS A 205 -12.18 -14.44 -10.84
CA CYS A 205 -12.18 -15.87 -11.07
C CYS A 205 -12.68 -16.50 -9.78
N PHE A 206 -14.01 -16.65 -9.63
CA PHE A 206 -14.67 -17.08 -8.38
C PHE A 206 -14.15 -18.45 -7.91
N ILE A 207 -14.12 -19.45 -8.80
CA ILE A 207 -13.64 -20.81 -8.49
C ILE A 207 -12.17 -20.78 -8.06
N ALA A 208 -11.31 -20.06 -8.81
CA ALA A 208 -9.89 -19.97 -8.48
C ALA A 208 -9.66 -19.25 -7.14
N THR A 209 -10.42 -18.18 -6.87
CA THR A 209 -10.32 -17.44 -5.61
C THR A 209 -10.72 -18.32 -4.42
N SER A 210 -11.78 -19.12 -4.52
CA SER A 210 -12.19 -20.06 -3.45
C SER A 210 -11.24 -21.25 -3.30
N ALA A 211 -10.67 -21.75 -4.40
CA ALA A 211 -9.74 -22.89 -4.39
C ALA A 211 -8.39 -22.56 -3.76
N PHE A 212 -7.81 -21.41 -4.13
CA PHE A 212 -6.50 -20.95 -3.62
C PHE A 212 -6.60 -20.19 -2.31
N GLU A 213 -7.82 -19.85 -1.85
CA GLU A 213 -8.09 -19.13 -0.60
C GLU A 213 -7.40 -17.76 -0.48
N ALA A 214 -6.84 -17.29 -1.59
CA ALA A 214 -6.11 -16.04 -1.70
C ALA A 214 -6.51 -15.37 -3.02
N PRO A 215 -7.22 -14.21 -2.97
CA PRO A 215 -7.57 -13.46 -4.18
C PRO A 215 -6.35 -12.94 -4.96
N MET A 216 -5.16 -12.96 -4.36
CA MET A 216 -3.89 -12.50 -4.92
C MET A 216 -2.87 -13.61 -5.12
N ALA A 217 -3.27 -14.89 -5.01
CA ALA A 217 -2.38 -15.97 -5.42
C ALA A 217 -1.93 -15.76 -6.87
N ASP A 218 -0.66 -16.03 -7.16
CA ASP A 218 -0.07 -15.84 -8.49
C ASP A 218 -0.88 -16.59 -9.56
N GLU A 219 -1.39 -17.77 -9.22
CA GLU A 219 -2.27 -18.56 -10.09
C GLU A 219 -3.59 -17.82 -10.43
N VAL A 220 -4.20 -17.17 -9.43
CA VAL A 220 -5.45 -16.43 -9.61
C VAL A 220 -5.22 -15.19 -10.46
N THR A 221 -4.10 -14.50 -10.23
CA THR A 221 -3.69 -13.33 -11.01
C THR A 221 -3.40 -13.71 -12.46
N TYR A 222 -2.68 -14.80 -12.68
CA TYR A 222 -2.40 -15.33 -14.03
C TYR A 222 -3.69 -15.65 -14.78
N LEU A 223 -4.61 -16.40 -14.16
CA LEU A 223 -5.89 -16.76 -14.78
C LEU A 223 -6.75 -15.54 -15.12
N ARG A 224 -6.68 -14.48 -14.31
CA ARG A 224 -7.35 -13.19 -14.62
C ARG A 224 -6.73 -12.53 -15.84
N ASN A 225 -5.41 -12.47 -15.93
CA ASN A 225 -4.71 -11.89 -17.06
C ASN A 225 -4.99 -12.67 -18.35
N PHE A 226 -4.95 -14.00 -18.31
CA PHE A 226 -5.33 -14.84 -19.44
C PHE A 226 -6.76 -14.57 -19.90
N ARG A 227 -7.70 -14.47 -18.95
CA ARG A 227 -9.09 -14.12 -19.26
C ARG A 227 -9.18 -12.76 -19.97
N ASP A 228 -8.51 -11.75 -19.44
CA ASP A 228 -8.66 -10.38 -19.92
C ASP A 228 -7.91 -10.14 -21.23
N GLN A 229 -6.75 -10.75 -21.43
CA GLN A 229 -5.89 -10.53 -22.61
C GLN A 229 -6.12 -11.53 -23.76
N LYS A 230 -6.60 -12.75 -23.48
CA LYS A 230 -6.76 -13.81 -24.51
C LYS A 230 -8.22 -14.25 -24.69
N LEU A 231 -8.99 -14.42 -23.61
CA LEU A 231 -10.39 -14.87 -23.75
C LEU A 231 -11.34 -13.74 -24.17
N LYS A 232 -11.16 -12.52 -23.66
CA LYS A 232 -12.06 -11.41 -24.00
C LYS A 232 -11.85 -10.84 -25.42
N THR A 233 -10.73 -11.16 -26.08
CA THR A 233 -10.40 -10.62 -27.40
C THR A 233 -11.18 -11.29 -28.54
N ASN A 234 -11.76 -12.48 -28.33
CA ASN A 234 -12.55 -13.17 -29.34
C ASN A 234 -13.99 -13.50 -28.86
N PRO A 235 -14.97 -13.68 -29.78
CA PRO A 235 -16.37 -13.94 -29.42
C PRO A 235 -16.58 -15.20 -28.58
N TYR A 236 -15.85 -16.28 -28.85
CA TYR A 236 -15.98 -17.56 -28.14
C TYR A 236 -15.50 -17.46 -26.69
N GLY A 237 -14.36 -16.80 -26.45
CA GLY A 237 -13.84 -16.57 -25.12
C GLY A 237 -14.72 -15.62 -24.31
N ARG A 238 -15.37 -14.62 -24.94
CA ARG A 238 -16.41 -13.81 -24.27
C ARG A 238 -17.60 -14.65 -23.82
N LYS A 239 -18.07 -15.58 -24.66
CA LYS A 239 -19.16 -16.52 -24.32
C LYS A 239 -18.75 -17.48 -23.19
N PHE A 240 -17.54 -18.00 -23.21
CA PHE A 240 -16.97 -18.80 -22.12
C PHE A 240 -16.94 -18.02 -20.80
N VAL A 241 -16.42 -16.79 -20.83
CA VAL A 241 -16.35 -15.91 -19.64
C VAL A 241 -17.74 -15.63 -19.07
N TYR A 242 -18.72 -15.39 -19.93
CA TYR A 242 -20.11 -15.21 -19.52
C TYR A 242 -20.65 -16.43 -18.77
N PHE A 243 -20.52 -17.64 -19.34
CA PHE A 243 -20.96 -18.86 -18.67
C PHE A 243 -20.21 -19.14 -17.38
N TYR A 244 -18.88 -18.93 -17.39
CA TYR A 244 -18.07 -19.02 -16.19
C TYR A 244 -18.64 -18.12 -15.09
N TYR A 245 -18.93 -16.85 -15.37
CA TYR A 245 -19.51 -15.96 -14.37
C TYR A 245 -20.92 -16.33 -13.92
N LYS A 246 -21.75 -16.83 -14.84
CA LYS A 246 -23.12 -17.27 -14.54
C LYS A 246 -23.16 -18.41 -13.52
N TYR A 247 -22.23 -19.37 -13.62
CA TYR A 247 -22.25 -20.59 -12.79
C TYR A 247 -21.17 -20.65 -11.71
N SER A 248 -20.10 -19.86 -11.81
CA SER A 248 -18.95 -19.98 -10.90
C SER A 248 -19.25 -19.57 -9.46
N ARG A 249 -20.23 -18.70 -9.22
CA ARG A 249 -20.57 -18.25 -7.86
C ARG A 249 -21.18 -19.36 -6.99
N PRO A 250 -22.24 -20.07 -7.40
CA PRO A 250 -22.76 -21.20 -6.61
C PRO A 250 -21.71 -22.32 -6.45
N VAL A 251 -20.90 -22.59 -7.48
CA VAL A 251 -19.81 -23.58 -7.42
C VAL A 251 -18.74 -23.17 -6.40
N ALA A 252 -18.35 -21.89 -6.39
CA ALA A 252 -17.40 -21.36 -5.42
C ALA A 252 -17.93 -21.47 -3.98
N CYS A 253 -19.21 -21.14 -3.75
CA CYS A 253 -19.85 -21.30 -2.44
C CYS A 253 -19.90 -22.76 -1.99
N PHE A 254 -20.13 -23.71 -2.91
CA PHE A 254 -20.07 -25.13 -2.60
C PHE A 254 -18.64 -25.58 -2.24
N LEU A 255 -17.65 -25.14 -3.02
CA LEU A 255 -16.23 -25.44 -2.79
C LEU A 255 -15.72 -24.89 -1.44
N ASP A 256 -16.22 -23.73 -1.00
CA ASP A 256 -15.87 -23.16 0.29
C ASP A 256 -16.42 -23.97 1.48
N LYS A 257 -17.55 -24.66 1.30
CA LYS A 257 -18.10 -25.59 2.31
C LYS A 257 -17.32 -26.91 2.35
N GLN A 258 -16.75 -27.33 1.23
CA GLN A 258 -16.07 -28.62 1.07
C GLN A 258 -14.56 -28.46 0.95
N ARG A 259 -13.89 -28.17 2.08
CA ARG A 259 -12.43 -27.88 2.10
C ARG A 259 -11.57 -28.99 1.48
N TRP A 260 -11.98 -30.24 1.58
CA TRP A 260 -11.25 -31.39 1.02
C TRP A 260 -11.20 -31.42 -0.52
N LEU A 261 -12.11 -30.72 -1.21
CA LEU A 261 -12.10 -30.60 -2.67
C LEU A 261 -11.11 -29.55 -3.17
N LYS A 262 -10.69 -28.61 -2.30
CA LYS A 262 -9.83 -27.48 -2.71
C LYS A 262 -8.48 -27.93 -3.27
N PRO A 263 -7.74 -28.90 -2.69
CA PRO A 263 -6.49 -29.39 -3.26
C PRO A 263 -6.64 -29.92 -4.70
N THR A 264 -7.71 -30.68 -4.96
CA THR A 264 -8.02 -31.21 -6.30
C THR A 264 -8.29 -30.10 -7.31
N VAL A 265 -9.10 -29.11 -6.91
CA VAL A 265 -9.37 -27.94 -7.76
C VAL A 265 -8.10 -27.11 -8.01
N ARG A 266 -7.22 -26.94 -7.01
CA ARG A 266 -5.91 -26.28 -7.19
C ARG A 266 -5.04 -27.02 -8.19
N ALA A 267 -4.96 -28.36 -8.10
CA ALA A 267 -4.20 -29.18 -9.03
C ALA A 267 -4.71 -29.04 -10.47
N GLY A 268 -6.04 -29.12 -10.66
CA GLY A 268 -6.66 -28.89 -11.96
C GLY A 268 -6.39 -27.50 -12.52
N LEU A 269 -6.53 -26.46 -11.70
CA LEU A 269 -6.24 -25.09 -12.12
C LEU A 269 -4.76 -24.87 -12.47
N ARG A 270 -3.82 -25.48 -11.73
CA ARG A 270 -2.39 -25.43 -12.05
C ARG A 270 -2.06 -26.14 -13.36
N ALA A 271 -2.70 -27.27 -13.64
CA ALA A 271 -2.56 -27.96 -14.93
C ALA A 271 -3.05 -27.06 -16.07
N VAL A 272 -4.22 -26.43 -15.92
CA VAL A 272 -4.74 -25.46 -16.89
C VAL A 272 -3.74 -24.31 -17.10
N ILE A 273 -3.22 -23.71 -16.01
CA ILE A 273 -2.23 -22.64 -16.10
C ILE A 273 -1.01 -23.10 -16.90
N LYS A 274 -0.49 -24.31 -16.65
CA LYS A 274 0.67 -24.86 -17.36
C LYS A 274 0.39 -25.02 -18.86
N CYS A 275 -0.78 -25.54 -19.24
CA CYS A 275 -1.16 -25.69 -20.65
C CYS A 275 -1.29 -24.33 -21.36
N VAL A 276 -1.83 -23.35 -20.67
CA VAL A 276 -2.13 -22.03 -21.24
C VAL A 276 -0.90 -21.11 -21.28
N ARG A 277 0.10 -21.38 -20.42
CA ARG A 277 1.37 -20.64 -20.38
C ARG A 277 2.28 -20.87 -21.59
N HIS A 278 1.94 -21.83 -22.46
CA HIS A 278 2.65 -22.13 -23.70
C HIS A 278 2.06 -21.45 -24.97
N PHE A 279 1.15 -20.47 -24.82
CA PHE A 279 0.55 -19.65 -25.89
C PHE A 279 0.63 -18.14 -25.59
#